data_AF-A0A7I7S5C1-F1
#
_entry.id   AF-A0A7I7S5C1-F1
#
_cell.length_a   1.000
_cell.length_b   1.000
_cell.length_c   1.000
_cell.angle_alpha   90.00
_cell.angle_beta   90.00
_cell.angle_gamma   90.00
#
_symmetry.space_group_name_H-M   'P 1'
#
loop_
_entity.id
_entity.type
_entity.pdbx_description
1 polymer ?
#
loop_
_entity_poly.entity_id
_entity_poly.type
_entity_poly.pdbx_seq_one_letter_code
_entity_poly.pdbx_strand_id
1 'polypeptide(L)'
;MSEMTPELQSEIEGILQTSQKRHGVVYREMTDGLGHEEMATRHGKTPAHMKRFVTSVRHILDGTMPSTSLVLTNSYGYRELLNYQPTHDLYEHVTSWLTRLRQVKPEVSFEPLDGHALPEVAKAKGRAEVVEKVCPQCYMVHPGECY
;
A
#
# COMPACT_ATOMS: atom_id res chain seq x y z
N MET A 1 19.78 13.63 16.75
CA MET A 1 18.52 12.91 16.45
C MET A 1 17.91 13.65 15.28
N SER A 2 17.53 12.97 14.19
CA SER A 2 16.89 13.67 13.06
C SER A 2 15.40 13.84 13.39
N GLU A 3 15.03 15.05 13.81
CA GLU A 3 13.63 15.46 13.97
C GLU A 3 13.01 15.68 12.57
N MET A 4 11.68 15.56 12.46
CA MET A 4 11.01 15.87 11.21
C MET A 4 11.11 17.38 10.94
N THR A 5 11.86 17.77 9.92
CA THR A 5 11.95 19.16 9.47
C THR A 5 11.04 19.40 8.27
N PRO A 6 10.64 20.66 7.98
CA PRO A 6 9.86 20.97 6.80
C PRO A 6 10.52 20.54 5.48
N GLU A 7 11.86 20.59 5.41
CA GLU A 7 12.63 20.18 4.23
C GLU A 7 12.57 18.68 4.03
N LEU A 8 12.75 17.90 5.11
CA LEU A 8 12.60 16.44 5.08
C LEU A 8 11.18 16.04 4.72
N GLN A 9 10.18 16.69 5.31
CA GLN A 9 8.78 16.43 5.00
C GLN A 9 8.49 16.69 3.52
N SER A 10 8.93 17.83 2.98
CA SER A 10 8.76 18.20 1.57
C SER A 10 9.42 17.19 0.63
N GLU A 11 10.63 16.71 0.95
CA GLU A 11 11.31 15.69 0.15
C GLU A 11 10.55 14.35 0.19
N ILE A 12 10.09 13.92 1.37
CA ILE A 12 9.28 12.71 1.54
C ILE A 12 8.00 12.81 0.71
N GLU A 13 7.28 13.92 0.79
CA GLU A 13 6.07 14.18 0.02
C GLU A 13 6.34 14.14 -1.49
N GLY A 14 7.43 14.77 -1.95
CA GLY A 14 7.85 14.72 -3.36
C GLY A 14 8.15 13.30 -3.85
N ILE A 15 8.83 12.49 -3.04
CA ILE A 15 9.07 11.07 -3.35
C ILE A 15 7.76 10.29 -3.38
N LEU A 16 6.90 10.44 -2.36
CA LEU A 16 5.61 9.73 -2.31
C LEU A 16 4.70 10.11 -3.47
N GLN A 17 4.70 11.37 -3.90
CA GLN A 17 3.94 11.84 -5.04
C GLN A 17 4.34 11.11 -6.33
N THR A 18 5.63 10.83 -6.53
CA THR A 18 6.13 10.17 -7.75
C THR A 18 6.21 8.65 -7.61
N SER A 19 6.19 8.13 -6.39
CA SER A 19 6.47 6.72 -6.13
C SER A 19 5.40 5.77 -6.70
N GLN A 20 5.85 4.77 -7.45
CA GLN A 20 5.02 3.69 -8.00
C GLN A 20 4.97 2.47 -7.07
N LYS A 21 5.21 2.70 -5.78
CA LYS A 21 5.14 1.70 -4.72
C LYS A 21 3.93 2.03 -3.83
N ARG A 22 3.65 1.18 -2.84
CA ARG A 22 2.34 1.18 -2.18
C ARG A 22 2.08 2.43 -1.34
N HIS A 23 3.08 2.95 -0.63
CA HIS A 23 2.89 4.16 0.17
C HIS A 23 2.71 5.39 -0.71
N GLY A 24 3.41 5.48 -1.83
CA GLY A 24 3.23 6.53 -2.83
C GLY A 24 1.84 6.53 -3.47
N VAL A 25 1.32 5.34 -3.86
CA VAL A 25 -0.06 5.22 -4.36
C VAL A 25 -1.07 5.69 -3.31
N VAL A 26 -0.93 5.22 -2.07
CA VAL A 26 -1.85 5.60 -0.98
C VAL A 26 -1.75 7.09 -0.67
N TYR A 27 -0.56 7.67 -0.67
CA TYR A 27 -0.35 9.10 -0.48
C TYR A 27 -1.07 9.92 -1.55
N ARG A 28 -0.90 9.60 -2.84
CA ARG A 28 -1.61 10.30 -3.93
C ARG A 28 -3.13 10.22 -3.78
N GLU A 29 -3.66 9.03 -3.49
CA GLU A 29 -5.10 8.87 -3.30
C GLU A 29 -5.62 9.64 -2.08
N MET A 30 -4.84 9.72 -1.00
CA MET A 30 -5.16 10.57 0.15
C MET A 30 -5.20 12.05 -0.25
N THR A 31 -4.24 12.51 -1.05
CA THR A 31 -4.17 13.89 -1.57
C THR A 31 -5.35 14.21 -2.51
N ASP A 32 -5.81 13.21 -3.28
CA ASP A 32 -7.01 13.30 -4.12
C ASP A 32 -8.32 13.25 -3.30
N GLY A 33 -8.24 13.18 -1.96
CA GLY A 33 -9.38 13.19 -1.06
C GLY A 33 -10.06 11.84 -0.86
N LEU A 34 -9.46 10.73 -1.31
CA LEU A 34 -10.06 9.42 -1.15
C LEU A 34 -9.97 8.89 0.28
N GLY A 35 -11.09 8.34 0.75
CA GLY A 35 -11.16 7.56 1.96
C GLY A 35 -10.60 6.14 1.77
N HIS A 36 -10.10 5.54 2.85
CA HIS A 36 -9.59 4.17 2.85
C HIS A 36 -10.61 3.11 2.42
N GLU A 37 -11.92 3.38 2.55
CA GLU A 37 -12.99 2.50 2.05
C GLU A 37 -13.11 2.53 0.52
N GLU A 38 -12.96 3.71 -0.08
CA GLU A 38 -12.97 3.88 -1.54
C GLU A 38 -11.72 3.26 -2.16
N MET A 39 -10.55 3.50 -1.55
CA MET A 39 -9.30 2.85 -1.92
C MET A 39 -9.42 1.33 -1.86
N ALA A 40 -10.05 0.80 -0.80
CA ALA A 40 -10.25 -0.64 -0.64
C ALA A 40 -11.09 -1.23 -1.77
N THR A 41 -12.16 -0.53 -2.16
CA THR A 41 -13.00 -0.92 -3.31
C THR A 41 -12.20 -0.88 -4.61
N ARG A 42 -11.46 0.20 -4.87
CA ARG A 42 -10.67 0.40 -6.09
C ARG A 42 -9.58 -0.67 -6.28
N HIS A 43 -8.93 -1.08 -5.19
CA HIS A 43 -7.80 -2.02 -5.22
C HIS A 43 -8.19 -3.47 -4.91
N GLY A 44 -9.48 -3.75 -4.72
CA GLY A 44 -9.97 -5.08 -4.33
C GLY A 44 -9.36 -5.56 -3.01
N LYS A 45 -9.24 -4.66 -2.03
CA LYS A 45 -8.70 -4.91 -0.67
C LYS A 45 -9.78 -4.68 0.39
N THR A 46 -9.44 -4.99 1.63
CA THR A 46 -10.32 -4.67 2.76
C THR A 46 -10.09 -3.23 3.23
N PRO A 47 -11.11 -2.53 3.76
CA PRO A 47 -10.93 -1.21 4.36
C PRO A 47 -9.85 -1.18 5.45
N ALA A 48 -9.79 -2.23 6.28
CA ALA A 48 -8.75 -2.37 7.30
C ALA A 48 -7.34 -2.46 6.70
N HIS A 49 -7.17 -3.13 5.55
CA HIS A 49 -5.89 -3.19 4.85
C HIS A 49 -5.44 -1.80 4.40
N MET A 50 -6.33 -1.04 3.74
CA MET A 50 -6.00 0.31 3.26
C MET A 50 -5.79 1.30 4.42
N LYS A 51 -6.60 1.21 5.48
CA LYS A 51 -6.44 2.02 6.69
C LYS A 51 -5.04 1.89 7.28
N ARG A 52 -4.45 0.68 7.30
CA ARG A 52 -3.08 0.47 7.78
C ARG A 52 -2.05 1.29 6.99
N PHE A 53 -2.18 1.39 5.68
CA PHE A 53 -1.27 2.19 4.85
C PHE A 53 -1.52 3.68 5.03
N VAL A 54 -2.78 4.13 5.09
CA VAL A 54 -3.12 5.53 5.38
C VAL A 54 -2.53 5.97 6.71
N THR A 55 -2.73 5.18 7.78
CA THR A 55 -2.14 5.46 9.09
C THR A 55 -0.62 5.43 9.06
N SER A 56 -0.02 4.50 8.30
CA SER A 56 1.43 4.45 8.13
C SER A 56 1.99 5.69 7.42
N VAL A 57 1.34 6.19 6.37
CA VAL A 57 1.76 7.40 5.65
C VAL A 57 1.72 8.60 6.60
N ARG A 58 0.65 8.73 7.41
CA ARG A 58 0.55 9.78 8.43
C ARG A 58 1.71 9.71 9.44
N HIS A 59 2.01 8.53 9.97
CA HIS A 59 3.15 8.38 10.89
C HIS A 59 4.49 8.79 10.27
N ILE A 60 4.70 8.51 8.98
CA ILE A 60 5.92 8.93 8.27
C ILE A 60 5.97 10.46 8.16
N LEU A 61 4.89 11.10 7.71
CA LEU A 61 4.84 12.56 7.53
C LEU A 61 4.89 13.32 8.86
N ASP A 62 4.23 12.80 9.89
CA ASP A 62 4.21 13.40 11.23
C ASP A 62 5.50 13.11 12.02
N GLY A 63 6.35 12.19 11.54
CA GLY A 63 7.53 11.73 12.28
C GLY A 63 7.18 11.08 13.63
N THR A 64 6.08 10.31 13.70
CA THR A 64 5.59 9.72 14.95
C THR A 64 5.74 8.19 14.95
N MET A 65 6.00 7.62 16.14
CA MET A 65 6.16 6.16 16.28
C MET A 65 4.82 5.44 16.04
N PRO A 66 4.75 4.47 15.12
CA PRO A 66 3.55 3.67 14.93
C PRO A 66 3.32 2.71 16.09
N SER A 67 2.08 2.22 16.22
CA SER A 67 1.78 1.10 17.11
C SER A 67 2.52 -0.17 16.66
N THR A 68 2.75 -1.11 17.60
CA THR A 68 3.49 -2.36 17.33
C THR A 68 2.95 -3.16 16.14
N SER A 69 1.64 -3.15 15.91
CA SER A 69 1.00 -3.85 14.78
C SER A 69 1.26 -3.19 13.41
N LEU A 70 1.66 -1.91 13.39
CA LEU A 70 1.94 -1.13 12.20
C LEU A 70 3.44 -0.97 11.90
N VAL A 71 4.34 -1.31 12.83
CA VAL A 71 5.80 -1.15 12.68
C VAL A 71 6.33 -1.71 11.35
N LEU A 72 5.94 -2.93 10.95
CA LEU A 72 6.38 -3.49 9.67
C LEU A 72 5.85 -2.70 8.47
N THR A 73 4.57 -2.34 8.50
CA THR A 73 3.96 -1.53 7.44
C THR A 73 4.65 -0.18 7.32
N ASN A 74 5.02 0.43 8.44
CA ASN A 74 5.73 1.70 8.49
C ASN A 74 7.18 1.58 7.98
N SER A 75 7.87 0.48 8.31
CA SER A 75 9.19 0.19 7.77
C SER A 75 9.20 0.08 6.24
N TYR A 76 8.13 -0.45 5.64
CA TYR A 76 8.03 -0.53 4.18
C TYR A 76 7.98 0.87 3.54
N GLY A 77 7.33 1.84 4.16
CA GLY A 77 7.30 3.21 3.65
C GLY A 77 8.69 3.87 3.72
N TYR A 78 9.42 3.71 4.82
CA TYR A 78 10.81 4.19 4.90
C TYR A 78 11.74 3.50 3.89
N ARG A 79 11.63 2.18 3.72
CA ARG A 79 12.38 1.43 2.70
C ARG A 79 11.98 1.78 1.27
N GLU A 80 10.74 2.22 1.07
CA GLU A 80 10.26 2.72 -0.22
C GLU A 80 11.01 3.99 -0.60
N LEU A 81 11.24 4.93 0.33
CA LEU A 81 11.98 6.17 0.08
C LEU A 81 13.41 5.92 -0.43
N LEU A 82 14.07 4.84 0.05
CA LEU A 82 15.42 4.47 -0.38
C LEU A 82 15.51 4.11 -1.88
N ASN A 83 14.38 3.90 -2.58
CA ASN A 83 14.38 3.63 -4.02
C ASN A 83 14.59 4.88 -4.89
N TYR A 84 14.51 6.09 -4.32
CA TYR A 84 14.38 7.34 -5.10
C TYR A 84 15.57 8.31 -4.93
N GLN A 85 16.76 7.79 -4.62
CA GLN A 85 17.98 8.59 -4.40
C GLN A 85 17.76 9.75 -3.40
N PRO A 86 17.43 9.44 -2.13
CA PRO A 86 17.22 10.48 -1.12
C PRO A 86 18.46 11.35 -0.94
N THR A 87 18.28 12.59 -0.52
CA THR A 87 19.35 13.44 -0.03
C THR A 87 20.08 12.77 1.13
N HIS A 88 21.27 13.25 1.45
CA HIS A 88 22.03 12.73 2.60
C HIS A 88 21.21 12.83 3.90
N ASP A 89 20.57 13.97 4.14
CA ASP A 89 19.77 14.20 5.34
C ASP A 89 18.56 13.27 5.40
N LEU A 90 17.86 13.05 4.28
CA LEU A 90 16.76 12.10 4.23
C LEU A 90 17.26 10.65 4.42
N TYR A 91 18.42 10.29 3.86
CA TYR A 91 19.00 8.97 4.08
C TYR A 91 19.33 8.71 5.55
N GLU A 92 19.92 9.70 6.25
CA GLU A 92 20.18 9.60 7.69
C GLU A 92 18.88 9.51 8.49
N HIS A 93 17.88 10.31 8.12
CA HIS A 93 16.55 10.28 8.73
C HIS A 93 15.91 8.89 8.60
N VAL A 94 15.87 8.33 7.39
CA VAL A 94 15.34 7.00 7.09
C VAL A 94 16.08 5.93 7.88
N THR A 95 17.41 5.96 7.89
CA THR A 95 18.25 4.98 8.60
C THR A 95 18.03 5.02 10.11
N SER A 96 17.92 6.22 10.68
CA SER A 96 17.58 6.42 12.09
C SER A 96 16.20 5.83 12.43
N TRP A 97 15.19 6.08 11.59
CA TRP A 97 13.86 5.51 11.78
C TRP A 97 13.82 3.99 11.65
N LEU A 98 14.46 3.41 10.65
CA LEU A 98 14.53 1.96 10.49
C LEU A 98 15.22 1.29 11.67
N THR A 99 16.24 1.93 12.26
CA THR A 99 16.88 1.47 13.50
C THR A 99 15.90 1.44 14.67
N ARG A 100 15.10 2.49 14.87
CA ARG A 100 14.08 2.55 15.93
C ARG A 100 12.99 1.51 15.73
N LEU A 101 12.49 1.37 14.50
CA LEU A 101 11.48 0.35 14.18
C LEU A 101 12.03 -1.06 14.42
N ARG A 102 13.32 -1.29 14.13
CA ARG A 102 13.99 -2.59 14.38
C ARG A 102 14.13 -2.93 15.86
N GLN A 103 14.29 -1.94 16.73
CA GLN A 103 14.26 -2.15 18.18
C GLN A 103 12.91 -2.68 18.67
N VAL A 104 11.81 -2.33 17.99
CA VAL A 104 10.46 -2.83 18.29
C VAL A 104 10.18 -4.17 17.59
N LYS A 105 10.63 -4.32 16.34
CA LYS A 105 10.49 -5.53 15.52
C LYS A 105 11.80 -5.89 14.81
N PRO A 106 12.55 -6.89 15.30
CA PRO A 106 13.86 -7.25 14.73
C PRO A 106 13.85 -7.61 13.23
N GLU A 107 12.69 -7.97 12.68
CA GLU A 107 12.48 -8.34 11.27
C GLU A 107 12.52 -7.14 10.30
N VAL A 108 12.59 -5.91 10.81
CA VAL A 108 12.75 -4.71 9.99
C VAL A 108 14.07 -4.75 9.22
N SER A 109 13.98 -4.70 7.89
CA SER A 109 15.12 -4.61 6.97
C SER A 109 15.50 -3.16 6.69
N PHE A 110 16.78 -2.96 6.34
CA PHE A 110 17.33 -1.69 5.87
C PHE A 110 17.43 -1.61 4.33
N GLU A 111 17.20 -2.73 3.64
CA GLU A 111 17.31 -2.76 2.18
C GLU A 111 16.17 -1.97 1.54
N PRO A 112 16.40 -1.31 0.40
CA PRO A 112 15.32 -0.73 -0.39
C PRO A 112 14.16 -1.71 -0.62
N LEU A 113 12.95 -1.18 -0.74
CA LEU A 113 11.77 -2.04 -0.91
C LEU A 113 11.70 -2.57 -2.35
N ASP A 114 11.92 -3.87 -2.52
CA ASP A 114 11.69 -4.58 -3.79
C ASP A 114 10.20 -4.81 -4.09
N GLY A 115 9.84 -4.86 -5.39
CA GLY A 115 8.48 -5.13 -5.87
C GLY A 115 7.64 -3.89 -6.19
N HIS A 116 6.66 -4.01 -7.09
CA HIS A 116 5.82 -2.89 -7.57
C HIS A 116 4.59 -2.63 -6.68
N ALA A 117 3.89 -1.51 -6.91
CA ALA A 117 2.65 -1.11 -6.23
C ALA A 117 1.54 -2.18 -6.22
N LEU A 118 0.46 -1.87 -5.49
CA LEU A 118 -0.81 -2.58 -5.66
C LEU A 118 -1.19 -2.57 -7.15
N PRO A 119 -1.50 -3.72 -7.77
CA PRO A 119 -2.03 -3.69 -9.11
C PRO A 119 -3.33 -2.88 -9.07
N GLU A 120 -3.48 -1.91 -9.98
CA GLU A 120 -4.81 -1.45 -10.33
C GLU A 120 -5.61 -2.71 -10.70
N VAL A 121 -6.83 -2.83 -10.19
CA VAL A 121 -7.72 -3.88 -10.69
C VAL A 121 -7.89 -3.58 -12.16
N ALA A 122 -7.21 -4.35 -13.02
CA ALA A 122 -7.44 -4.34 -14.45
C ALA A 122 -8.95 -4.38 -14.62
N LYS A 123 -9.54 -3.31 -15.21
CA LYS A 123 -10.99 -3.15 -15.44
C LYS A 123 -11.61 -4.52 -15.48
N ALA A 124 -12.34 -4.89 -14.41
CA ALA A 124 -12.72 -6.26 -14.12
C ALA A 124 -12.88 -7.04 -15.42
N LYS A 125 -11.92 -7.93 -15.76
CA LYS A 125 -12.18 -8.94 -16.78
C LYS A 125 -13.44 -9.60 -16.26
N GLY A 126 -14.55 -9.35 -16.97
CA GLY A 126 -15.90 -9.58 -16.48
C GLY A 126 -15.92 -10.91 -15.75
N ARG A 127 -16.43 -10.90 -14.51
CA ARG A 127 -16.80 -12.12 -13.79
C ARG A 127 -17.40 -13.04 -14.85
N ALA A 128 -16.70 -14.13 -15.17
CA ALA A 128 -17.15 -15.01 -16.25
C ALA A 128 -18.62 -15.30 -15.96
N GLU A 129 -19.51 -14.81 -16.82
CA GLU A 129 -20.89 -15.24 -16.79
C GLU A 129 -20.78 -16.75 -16.86
N VAL A 130 -21.24 -17.41 -15.79
CA VAL A 130 -21.56 -18.83 -15.88
C VAL A 130 -22.65 -18.84 -16.93
N VAL A 131 -22.28 -19.08 -18.19
CA VAL A 131 -23.24 -19.37 -19.24
C VAL A 131 -23.83 -20.70 -18.81
N GLU A 132 -24.95 -20.62 -18.09
CA GLU A 132 -25.74 -21.78 -17.73
C GLU A 132 -26.09 -22.48 -19.03
N LYS A 133 -25.42 -23.61 -19.30
CA LYS A 133 -25.69 -24.42 -20.48
C LYS A 133 -27.07 -25.03 -20.30
N VAL A 134 -28.06 -24.44 -20.94
CA VAL A 134 -29.42 -24.98 -21.04
C VAL A 134 -29.39 -26.29 -21.86
N CYS A 135 -29.94 -27.40 -21.33
CA CYS A 135 -30.04 -28.67 -22.08
C CYS A 135 -30.88 -28.43 -23.35
N PRO A 136 -30.39 -28.75 -24.56
CA PRO A 136 -31.15 -28.54 -25.79
C PRO A 136 -32.35 -29.50 -25.93
N GLN A 137 -32.49 -30.50 -25.06
CA GLN A 137 -33.63 -31.42 -25.08
C GLN A 137 -34.79 -30.97 -24.19
N CYS A 138 -34.53 -30.43 -22.99
CA CYS A 138 -35.56 -30.07 -22.02
C CYS A 138 -35.64 -28.57 -21.69
N TYR A 139 -34.74 -27.76 -22.28
CA TYR A 139 -34.66 -26.31 -22.07
C TYR A 139 -34.49 -25.88 -20.60
N MET A 140 -33.97 -26.75 -19.72
CA MET A 140 -33.65 -26.47 -18.32
C MET A 140 -32.14 -26.53 -18.04
N VAL A 141 -31.69 -25.91 -16.96
CA VAL A 141 -30.29 -25.93 -16.50
C VAL A 141 -30.10 -27.09 -15.53
N HIS A 142 -29.36 -28.13 -15.93
CA HIS A 142 -29.07 -29.29 -15.09
C HIS A 142 -27.78 -30.01 -15.55
N PRO A 143 -27.14 -30.84 -14.71
CA PRO A 143 -25.84 -31.43 -14.98
C PRO A 143 -25.83 -32.62 -15.96
N GLY A 144 -26.78 -32.69 -16.90
CA GLY A 144 -26.78 -33.67 -18.00
C GLY A 144 -27.72 -34.88 -17.86
N GLU A 145 -28.46 -35.03 -16.76
CA GLU A 145 -29.58 -35.98 -16.70
C GLU A 145 -30.89 -35.27 -17.09
N CYS A 146 -31.28 -35.31 -18.38
CA CYS A 146 -32.59 -34.81 -18.81
C CYS A 146 -33.59 -35.99 -18.57
N TYR A 147 -34.41 -35.95 -17.50
CA TYR A 147 -35.49 -36.92 -17.22
C TYR A 147 -36.78 -36.57 -17.95
#